data_AF-A0A349TFF0-F1
#
_entry.id   AF-A0A349TFF0-F1
#
_cell.length_a   1.000
_cell.length_b   1.000
_cell.length_c   1.000
_cell.angle_alpha   90.00
_cell.angle_beta   90.00
_cell.angle_gamma   90.00
#
_symmetry.space_group_name_H-M   'P 1'
#
loop_
_entity.id
_entity.type
_entity.pdbx_description
1 polymer ?
#
loop_
_entity_poly.entity_id
_entity_poly.type
_entity_poly.pdbx_seq_one_letter_code
_entity_poly.pdbx_strand_id
1 'polypeptide(L)'
;RLAERPVRELMTPRTEVDWIDVNSSEDEILKRIEESPHSLLPVAYGSPDNVLGITKVREVLATRLAGEPIVLRELMRKAEVVPDQLD
;
A
#
# COMPACT_ATOMS: atom_id res chain seq x y z
N ARG A 1 -10.18 -23.68 13.28
CA ARG A 1 -8.87 -24.12 12.77
C ARG A 1 -8.40 -23.09 11.74
N LEU A 2 -7.68 -22.05 12.18
CA LEU A 2 -7.06 -21.06 11.29
C LEU A 2 -5.66 -21.52 10.85
N ALA A 3 -4.99 -22.33 11.66
CA ALA A 3 -3.62 -22.81 11.43
C ALA A 3 -3.46 -23.78 10.24
N GLU A 4 -4.55 -24.33 9.70
CA GLU A 4 -4.52 -25.32 8.60
C GLU A 4 -4.84 -24.68 7.22
N ARG A 5 -5.18 -23.38 7.17
CA ARG A 5 -5.52 -22.69 5.90
C ARG A 5 -4.26 -22.07 5.29
N PRO A 6 -3.97 -22.34 4.00
CA PRO A 6 -2.85 -21.70 3.31
C PRO A 6 -3.09 -20.18 3.22
N VAL A 7 -2.02 -19.40 3.34
CA VAL A 7 -2.09 -17.92 3.46
C VAL A 7 -2.83 -17.28 2.29
N ARG A 8 -2.67 -17.79 1.05
CA ARG A 8 -3.44 -17.35 -0.13
C ARG A 8 -4.96 -17.33 0.05
N GLU A 9 -5.53 -18.19 0.89
CA GLU A 9 -6.98 -18.21 1.11
C GLU A 9 -7.48 -17.04 1.98
N LEU A 10 -6.57 -16.31 2.60
CA LEU A 10 -6.85 -15.14 3.42
C LEU A 10 -6.34 -13.84 2.80
N MET A 11 -5.48 -13.93 1.77
CA MET A 11 -4.95 -12.77 1.06
C MET A 11 -6.01 -12.16 0.14
N THR A 12 -5.96 -10.84 -0.02
CA THR A 12 -6.69 -10.14 -1.10
C THR A 12 -6.06 -10.51 -2.44
N PRO A 13 -6.84 -10.96 -3.44
CA PRO A 13 -6.32 -11.21 -4.79
C PRO A 13 -5.63 -9.97 -5.34
N ARG A 14 -4.51 -10.16 -6.03
CA ARG A 14 -3.64 -9.05 -6.45
C ARG A 14 -4.33 -8.02 -7.34
N THR A 15 -5.27 -8.47 -8.18
CA THR A 15 -6.08 -7.62 -9.07
C THR A 15 -7.11 -6.78 -8.33
N GLU A 16 -7.37 -7.09 -7.06
CA GLU A 16 -8.35 -6.42 -6.19
C GLU A 16 -7.66 -5.56 -5.12
N VAL A 17 -6.32 -5.52 -5.10
CA VAL A 17 -5.56 -4.69 -4.15
C VAL A 17 -5.62 -3.25 -4.58
N ASP A 18 -6.02 -2.37 -3.67
CA ASP A 18 -5.80 -0.94 -3.83
C ASP A 18 -4.35 -0.58 -3.53
N TRP A 19 -3.71 0.19 -4.41
CA TRP A 19 -2.29 0.55 -4.32
C TRP A 19 -2.02 1.92 -4.97
N ILE A 20 -0.87 2.50 -4.65
CA ILE A 20 -0.42 3.80 -5.16
C ILE A 20 0.91 3.61 -5.93
N ASP A 21 1.02 4.22 -7.11
CA ASP A 21 2.30 4.26 -7.82
C ASP A 21 3.25 5.26 -7.16
N VAL A 22 4.51 4.85 -6.95
CA VAL A 22 5.54 5.69 -6.33
C VAL A 22 5.85 6.97 -7.12
N ASN A 23 5.52 7.02 -8.41
CA ASN A 23 5.72 8.17 -9.28
C ASN A 23 4.44 9.00 -9.48
N SER A 24 3.34 8.65 -8.80
CA SER A 24 2.10 9.45 -8.83
C SER A 24 2.35 10.86 -8.32
N SER A 25 1.70 11.83 -8.96
CA SER A 25 1.58 13.20 -8.47
C SER A 25 0.78 13.26 -7.16
N GLU A 26 0.90 14.36 -6.43
CA GLU A 26 0.17 14.55 -5.17
C GLU A 26 -1.34 14.41 -5.36
N ASP A 27 -1.90 15.00 -6.42
CA ASP A 27 -3.33 14.93 -6.72
C ASP A 27 -3.79 13.49 -7.01
N GLU A 28 -2.98 12.71 -7.74
CA GLU A 28 -3.26 11.29 -8.00
C GLU A 28 -3.19 10.46 -6.73
N ILE A 29 -2.23 10.73 -5.84
CA ILE A 29 -2.11 10.08 -4.53
C ILE A 29 -3.36 10.34 -3.70
N LEU A 30 -3.78 11.60 -3.59
CA LEU A 30 -4.94 11.99 -2.80
C LEU A 30 -6.23 11.40 -3.37
N LYS A 31 -6.40 11.43 -4.70
CA LYS A 31 -7.53 10.78 -5.37
C LYS A 31 -7.58 9.28 -5.06
N ARG A 32 -6.44 8.59 -5.11
CA ARG A 32 -6.37 7.16 -4.81
C ARG A 32 -6.72 6.85 -3.34
N ILE A 33 -6.33 7.74 -2.43
CA ILE A 33 -6.69 7.68 -1.01
C ILE A 33 -8.19 7.90 -0.82
N GLU A 34 -8.80 8.85 -1.52
CA GLU A 34 -10.23 9.13 -1.45
C GLU A 34 -11.08 7.97 -1.97
N GLU A 35 -10.65 7.32 -3.06
CA GLU A 35 -11.35 6.18 -3.66
C GLU A 35 -11.21 4.87 -2.88
N SER A 36 -10.18 4.76 -2.03
CA SER A 36 -9.88 3.55 -1.25
C SER A 36 -10.55 3.58 0.13
N PRO A 37 -11.20 2.49 0.57
CA PRO A 37 -11.69 2.37 1.95
C PRO A 37 -10.60 1.98 2.95
N HIS A 38 -9.35 1.77 2.51
CA HIS A 38 -8.29 1.14 3.29
C HIS A 38 -7.34 2.14 3.96
N SER A 39 -6.95 1.86 5.21
CA SER A 39 -6.01 2.70 5.96
C SER A 39 -4.53 2.47 5.60
N LEU A 40 -4.23 1.34 4.99
CA LEU A 40 -2.90 0.94 4.54
C LEU A 40 -2.96 0.69 3.04
N LEU A 41 -2.04 1.28 2.31
CA LEU A 41 -1.94 1.11 0.87
C LEU A 41 -0.53 0.69 0.50
N PRO A 42 -0.34 -0.39 -0.29
CA PRO A 42 0.91 -0.68 -0.93
C PRO A 42 1.34 0.48 -1.84
N VAL A 43 2.63 0.78 -1.78
CA VAL A 43 3.30 1.68 -2.72
C VAL A 43 4.12 0.80 -3.65
N ALA A 44 3.88 0.90 -4.96
CA ALA A 44 4.52 0.04 -5.96
C ALA A 44 5.06 0.87 -7.15
N TYR A 45 5.83 0.24 -8.04
CA TYR A 45 6.39 0.88 -9.22
C TYR A 45 5.84 0.24 -10.51
N GLY A 46 4.99 0.98 -11.23
CA GLY A 46 4.40 0.61 -12.52
C GLY A 46 3.35 -0.49 -12.47
N SER A 47 3.41 -1.38 -11.48
CA SER A 47 2.51 -2.51 -11.30
C SER A 47 2.39 -2.85 -9.80
N PRO A 48 1.23 -3.33 -9.32
CA PRO A 48 1.11 -3.87 -7.97
C PRO A 48 2.04 -5.07 -7.73
N ASP A 49 2.61 -5.68 -8.78
CA ASP A 49 3.66 -6.72 -8.70
C ASP A 49 4.95 -6.24 -8.05
N ASN A 50 5.26 -4.96 -8.20
CA ASN A 50 6.52 -4.39 -7.79
C ASN A 50 6.36 -3.51 -6.54
N VAL A 51 5.90 -4.13 -5.45
CA VAL A 51 5.68 -3.43 -4.17
C VAL A 51 7.03 -3.02 -3.58
N LEU A 52 7.15 -1.73 -3.29
CA LEU A 52 8.32 -1.13 -2.64
C LEU A 52 8.12 -1.03 -1.12
N GLY A 53 6.88 -0.84 -0.68
CA GLY A 53 6.53 -0.69 0.72
C GLY A 53 5.04 -0.49 0.95
N ILE A 54 4.67 -0.16 2.19
CA ILE A 54 3.31 0.17 2.60
C ILE A 54 3.30 1.59 3.17
N THR A 55 2.34 2.41 2.78
CA THR A 55 2.08 3.71 3.41
C THR A 55 0.79 3.68 4.22
N LYS A 56 0.73 4.50 5.27
CA LYS A 56 -0.47 4.76 6.06
C LYS A 56 -1.15 6.00 5.51
N VAL A 57 -2.43 5.88 5.16
CA VAL A 57 -3.25 7.01 4.69
C VAL A 57 -3.18 8.19 5.66
N ARG A 58 -3.22 7.92 6.96
CA ARG A 58 -3.13 8.96 8.00
C ARG A 58 -1.85 9.79 7.91
N GLU A 59 -0.71 9.16 7.61
CA GLU A 59 0.58 9.87 7.55
C GLU A 59 0.62 10.77 6.32
N VAL A 60 0.14 10.28 5.16
CA VAL A 60 0.03 11.09 3.94
C VAL A 60 -0.85 12.33 4.17
N LEU A 61 -2.01 12.14 4.80
CA LEU A 61 -2.93 13.25 5.13
C LEU A 61 -2.33 14.19 6.18
N ALA A 62 -1.61 13.68 7.17
CA ALA A 62 -0.93 14.50 8.18
C ALA A 62 0.16 15.38 7.55
N THR A 63 1.01 14.83 6.68
CA THR A 63 2.00 15.58 5.90
C THR A 63 1.34 16.68 5.08
N ARG A 64 0.21 16.37 4.41
CA ARG A 64 -0.53 17.37 3.62
C ARG A 64 -1.09 18.51 4.48
N LEU A 65 -1.61 18.18 5.66
CA LEU A 65 -2.15 19.17 6.61
C LEU A 65 -1.04 20.02 7.25
N ALA A 66 0.17 19.48 7.37
CA ALA A 66 1.36 20.22 7.79
C ALA A 66 1.89 21.17 6.69
N GLY A 67 1.37 21.10 5.46
CA GLY A 67 1.84 21.88 4.32
C GLY A 67 3.18 21.38 3.76
N GLU A 68 3.54 20.15 4.08
CA GLU A 68 4.77 19.50 3.61
C GLU A 68 4.51 18.74 2.30
N PRO A 69 5.53 18.61 1.42
CA PRO A 69 5.38 17.84 0.20
C PRO A 69 5.18 16.35 0.51
N ILE A 70 4.24 15.71 -0.18
CA ILE A 70 4.04 14.27 -0.06
C ILE A 70 5.13 13.54 -0.83
N VAL A 71 6.07 12.91 -0.11
CA VAL A 71 7.12 12.07 -0.68
C VAL A 71 6.89 10.61 -0.25
N LEU A 72 6.23 9.82 -1.11
CA LEU A 72 5.86 8.42 -0.79
C LEU A 72 7.06 7.56 -0.37
N ARG A 73 8.26 7.83 -0.90
CA ARG A 73 9.49 7.11 -0.54
C ARG A 73 9.91 7.30 0.91
N GLU A 74 9.57 8.43 1.51
CA GLU A 74 9.87 8.76 2.90
C GLU A 74 8.75 8.30 3.84
N LEU A 75 7.51 8.35 3.35
CA LEU A 75 6.31 7.98 4.10
C LEU A 75 6.09 6.46 4.16
N MET A 76 6.55 5.72 3.16
CA MET A 76 6.39 4.27 3.15
C MET A 76 7.32 3.59 4.17
N ARG A 77 6.87 2.44 4.65
CA ARG A 77 7.68 1.49 5.42
C ARG A 77 7.88 0.25 4.56
N LYS A 78 9.03 -0.43 4.71
CA LYS A 78 9.32 -1.67 4.00
C LYS A 78 8.19 -2.67 4.24
N ALA A 79 7.68 -3.28 3.17
CA ALA A 79 6.65 -4.31 3.28
C ALA A 79 7.28 -5.61 3.80
N GLU A 80 6.67 -6.21 4.81
CA GLU A 80 7.01 -7.58 5.23
C GLU A 80 6.44 -8.55 4.19
N VAL A 81 7.30 -9.40 3.61
CA VAL A 81 6.93 -10.34 2.55
C VAL A 81 6.75 -11.72 3.17
N VAL A 82 5.53 -12.25 3.09
CA VAL A 82 5.22 -13.61 3.54
C VAL A 82 5.13 -14.53 2.31
N PRO A 83 5.97 -15.58 2.21
CA PRO A 83 5.86 -16.57 1.16
C PRO A 83 4.51 -17.31 1.19
N ASP A 84 4.01 -17.70 0.01
CA ASP A 84 2.72 -18.41 -0.12
C ASP A 84 2.75 -19.82 0.52
N GLN A 85 3.95 -20.40 0.61
CA GLN A 85 4.23 -21.60 1.39
C GLN A 85 5.36 -21.29 2.37
N LEU A 86 5.09 -21.47 3.66
CA LEU A 86 6.14 -21.72 4.64
C LEU A 86 6.53 -23.18 4.45
N ASP A 87 7.75 -23.45 3.97
CA ASP A 87 8.35 -24.78 4.14
C ASP A 87 8.55 -25.08 5.64
#